data_AF-E3JAD3-F1
#
_entry.id   AF-E3JAD3-F1
#
_cell.length_a   1.000
_cell.length_b   1.000
_cell.length_c   1.000
_cell.angle_alpha   90.00
_cell.angle_beta   90.00
_cell.angle_gamma   90.00
#
_symmetry.space_group_name_H-M   'P 1'
#
loop_
_entity.id
_entity.type
_entity.pdbx_description
1 polymer ?
#
loop_
_entity_poly.entity_id
_entity_poly.type
_entity_poly.pdbx_seq_one_letter_code
_entity_poly.pdbx_strand_id
1 'polypeptide(L)'
;MTAVDLPAARVRRAAAPVRYHYLDALRAALMFMGVFVHAALGDDRVFRLIAHLSGLFRMNGFFLVSGFFSSMLVLRYGAGLMVRRRLLSIGVPLVAVLVLLNPIARWLMYNQYNPHVGLVDYLLGHRVAHPDGPMTWHLQLWFLVSLLVYTLCSPVVFSALTRLFGTRGFGRVAGSRPRTMTALIAFVLLATLVLQGGYLLALRPVTESTPADYVVDATLRYLPFFIVGMALFLDGQRLLPAFSRPAPVLLVAAGCLLVVAERGLVAPLGTELGDDLVRSVFALAVVANLLAVFQRIVTQERPILRYGADAAYSVYLFHYVTIYALAALLGIGVDAHWPKLLLITMLTFVITLSVHHFLIRRFHVLAVIFNGKFNIGKPGPARAADGRPAFAAGPAPAGPGPGPRPADRDHRTEARPEAREVPHAGSPRGGRHRAPKGPDRRLAGR
;
A
#
# COMPACT_ATOMS: atom_id res chain seq x y z
N MET A 1 -22.53 17.66 51.55
CA MET A 1 -23.57 16.60 51.44
C MET A 1 -24.63 17.17 50.51
N THR A 2 -24.98 16.63 49.34
CA THR A 2 -24.82 15.29 48.74
C THR A 2 -25.08 15.43 47.23
N ALA A 3 -24.45 14.55 46.45
CA ALA A 3 -24.71 14.31 45.03
C ALA A 3 -26.14 13.84 44.77
N VAL A 4 -26.62 13.93 43.51
CA VAL A 4 -27.23 12.82 42.73
C VAL A 4 -27.51 13.28 41.28
N ASP A 5 -26.75 12.66 40.37
CA ASP A 5 -27.07 12.11 39.04
C ASP A 5 -27.69 12.94 37.91
N LEU A 6 -26.85 13.23 36.91
CA LEU A 6 -27.23 13.40 35.50
C LEU A 6 -27.03 12.07 34.74
N PRO A 7 -27.98 11.64 33.88
CA PRO A 7 -27.87 10.37 33.19
C PRO A 7 -26.76 10.37 32.13
N ALA A 8 -25.86 9.40 32.28
CA ALA A 8 -24.83 9.00 31.33
C ALA A 8 -25.45 8.44 30.03
N ALA A 9 -25.99 9.31 29.18
CA ALA A 9 -26.55 8.94 27.89
C ALA A 9 -26.10 9.92 26.79
N ARG A 10 -24.79 10.15 26.66
CA ARG A 10 -24.20 10.60 25.39
C ARG A 10 -23.38 9.47 24.79
N VAL A 11 -24.12 8.63 24.06
CA VAL A 11 -23.71 7.97 22.81
C VAL A 11 -22.21 8.09 22.54
N ARG A 12 -21.44 7.13 23.06
CA ARG A 12 -20.15 6.76 22.49
C ARG A 12 -20.41 6.31 21.06
N ARG A 13 -20.42 7.24 20.09
CA ARG A 13 -20.14 6.88 18.70
C ARG A 13 -18.76 6.25 18.72
N ALA A 14 -18.71 4.92 18.64
CA ALA A 14 -17.48 4.22 18.31
C ALA A 14 -16.97 4.85 17.02
N ALA A 15 -15.90 5.65 17.12
CA ALA A 15 -15.30 6.27 15.95
C ALA A 15 -14.99 5.15 14.96
N ALA A 16 -15.55 5.24 13.76
CA ALA A 16 -15.30 4.28 12.70
C ALA A 16 -13.77 4.13 12.53
N PRO A 17 -13.26 2.91 12.31
CA PRO A 17 -11.82 2.71 12.14
C PRO A 17 -11.32 3.59 10.99
N VAL A 18 -10.35 4.46 11.26
CA VAL A 18 -9.72 5.33 10.26
C VAL A 18 -9.15 4.44 9.16
N ARG A 19 -9.72 4.53 7.96
CA ARG A 19 -9.33 3.73 6.80
C ARG A 19 -8.47 4.58 5.87
N TYR A 20 -7.27 4.10 5.57
CA TYR A 20 -6.35 4.80 4.67
C TYR A 20 -6.67 4.43 3.21
N HIS A 21 -7.69 5.08 2.65
CA HIS A 21 -8.23 4.76 1.32
C HIS A 21 -7.17 4.79 0.19
N TYR A 22 -6.24 5.75 0.25
CA TYR A 22 -5.17 5.87 -0.73
C TYR A 22 -4.16 4.70 -0.65
N LEU A 23 -3.92 4.13 0.54
CA LEU A 23 -3.04 2.96 0.70
C LEU A 23 -3.72 1.69 0.19
N ASP A 24 -5.03 1.53 0.43
CA ASP A 24 -5.82 0.42 -0.12
C ASP A 24 -5.81 0.48 -1.65
N ALA A 25 -6.01 1.66 -2.23
CA ALA A 25 -5.96 1.87 -3.68
C ALA A 25 -4.56 1.63 -4.27
N LEU A 26 -3.51 2.15 -3.62
CA LEU A 26 -2.12 1.92 -4.05
C LEU A 26 -1.77 0.44 -4.00
N ARG A 27 -2.13 -0.26 -2.92
CA ARG A 27 -1.94 -1.71 -2.80
C ARG A 27 -2.61 -2.47 -3.94
N ALA A 28 -3.86 -2.12 -4.26
CA ALA A 28 -4.61 -2.74 -5.35
C ALA A 28 -3.94 -2.49 -6.70
N ALA A 29 -3.53 -1.26 -6.98
CA ALA A 29 -2.85 -0.89 -8.22
C ALA A 29 -1.53 -1.67 -8.40
N LEU A 30 -0.72 -1.77 -7.33
CA LEU A 30 0.53 -2.53 -7.34
C LEU A 30 0.29 -4.03 -7.58
N MET A 31 -0.76 -4.62 -7.00
CA MET A 31 -1.12 -6.02 -7.25
C MET A 31 -1.60 -6.25 -8.69
N PHE A 32 -2.43 -5.36 -9.23
CA PHE A 32 -2.94 -5.51 -10.60
C PHE A 32 -1.83 -5.34 -11.64
N MET A 33 -0.86 -4.45 -11.41
CA MET A 33 0.35 -4.38 -12.23
C MET A 33 1.13 -5.70 -12.24
N GLY A 34 0.98 -6.52 -11.18
CA GLY A 34 1.30 -7.96 -11.12
C GLY A 34 1.04 -8.72 -12.42
N VAL A 35 -0.21 -8.64 -12.87
CA VAL A 35 -0.74 -9.48 -13.96
C VAL A 35 -0.02 -9.18 -15.28
N PHE A 36 0.24 -7.92 -15.59
CA PHE A 36 0.97 -7.53 -16.81
C PHE A 36 2.39 -8.09 -16.82
N VAL A 37 3.07 -8.12 -15.67
CA VAL A 37 4.44 -8.66 -15.58
C VAL A 37 4.46 -10.15 -15.84
N HIS A 38 3.47 -10.89 -15.33
CA HIS A 38 3.42 -12.34 -15.47
C HIS A 38 2.82 -12.80 -16.81
N ALA A 39 2.11 -11.90 -17.51
CA ALA A 39 1.66 -12.10 -18.88
C ALA A 39 2.75 -11.79 -19.93
N ALA A 40 3.94 -11.33 -19.51
CA ALA A 40 5.09 -11.13 -20.39
C ALA A 40 5.72 -12.48 -20.77
N LEU A 41 5.00 -13.26 -21.58
CA LEU A 41 5.48 -14.53 -22.11
C LEU A 41 6.56 -14.25 -23.16
N GLY A 42 7.71 -14.91 -23.03
CA GLY A 42 8.83 -14.78 -23.97
C GLY A 42 9.48 -13.39 -24.01
N ASP A 43 9.89 -12.95 -25.20
CA ASP A 43 10.80 -11.80 -25.38
C ASP A 43 10.13 -10.55 -26.00
N ASP A 44 8.80 -10.42 -25.95
CA ASP A 44 8.11 -9.22 -26.45
C ASP A 44 8.61 -7.95 -25.77
N ARG A 45 9.01 -6.95 -26.58
CA ARG A 45 9.65 -5.73 -26.09
C ARG A 45 8.75 -4.89 -25.18
N VAL A 46 7.44 -4.80 -25.47
CA VAL A 46 6.52 -3.93 -24.72
C VAL A 46 6.27 -4.54 -23.35
N PHE A 47 5.93 -5.83 -23.31
CA PHE A 47 5.67 -6.54 -22.06
C PHE A 47 6.92 -6.69 -21.20
N ARG A 48 8.11 -6.89 -21.80
CA ARG A 48 9.38 -6.84 -21.07
C ARG A 48 9.67 -5.48 -20.46
N LEU A 49 9.39 -4.39 -21.18
CA LEU A 49 9.55 -3.03 -20.63
C LEU A 49 8.62 -2.81 -19.43
N ILE A 50 7.36 -3.26 -19.53
CA ILE A 50 6.40 -3.18 -18.43
C ILE A 50 6.90 -4.01 -17.23
N ALA A 51 7.36 -5.25 -17.47
CA ALA A 51 7.91 -6.13 -16.46
C ALA A 51 9.11 -5.51 -15.75
N HIS A 52 10.05 -4.97 -16.52
CA HIS A 52 11.25 -4.31 -16.04
C HIS A 52 10.92 -3.08 -15.19
N LEU A 53 10.16 -2.12 -15.74
CA LEU A 53 9.78 -0.89 -15.03
C LEU A 53 8.98 -1.17 -13.75
N SER A 54 8.08 -2.15 -13.80
CA SER A 54 7.33 -2.62 -12.64
C SER A 54 8.25 -3.24 -11.58
N GLY A 55 9.21 -4.07 -12.00
CA GLY A 55 10.19 -4.70 -11.12
C GLY A 55 11.02 -3.70 -10.30
N LEU A 56 11.28 -2.51 -10.86
CA LEU A 56 12.07 -1.47 -10.18
C LEU A 56 11.46 -0.98 -8.87
N PHE A 57 10.13 -0.98 -8.71
CA PHE A 57 9.50 -0.37 -7.53
C PHE A 57 8.32 -1.16 -6.96
N ARG A 58 7.66 -2.02 -7.73
CA ARG A 58 6.38 -2.62 -7.34
C ARG A 58 6.47 -3.39 -6.03
N MET A 59 7.46 -4.27 -5.92
CA MET A 59 7.64 -5.12 -4.73
C MET A 59 8.04 -4.29 -3.52
N ASN A 60 8.99 -3.36 -3.69
CA ASN A 60 9.39 -2.37 -2.68
C ASN A 60 8.17 -1.60 -2.14
N GLY A 61 7.34 -1.05 -3.04
CA GLY A 61 6.12 -0.32 -2.67
C GLY A 61 5.10 -1.21 -1.96
N PHE A 62 4.91 -2.43 -2.42
CA PHE A 62 3.96 -3.35 -1.82
C PHE A 62 4.38 -3.74 -0.39
N PHE A 63 5.66 -4.06 -0.18
CA PHE A 63 6.19 -4.40 1.15
C PHE A 63 6.14 -3.21 2.10
N LEU A 64 6.39 -1.98 1.62
CA LEU A 64 6.19 -0.76 2.40
C LEU A 64 4.73 -0.61 2.85
N VAL A 65 3.76 -0.75 1.94
CA VAL A 65 2.33 -0.70 2.31
C VAL A 65 1.96 -1.83 3.28
N SER A 66 2.54 -3.02 3.09
CA SER A 66 2.32 -4.17 3.99
C SER A 66 2.85 -3.95 5.39
N GLY A 67 4.02 -3.30 5.53
CA GLY A 67 4.60 -2.89 6.80
C GLY A 67 3.74 -1.86 7.52
N PHE A 68 3.23 -0.87 6.79
CA PHE A 68 2.29 0.13 7.33
C PHE A 68 1.08 -0.54 7.98
N PHE A 69 0.44 -1.48 7.27
CA PHE A 69 -0.67 -2.25 7.82
C PHE A 69 -0.26 -3.24 8.91
N SER A 70 1.00 -3.68 8.95
CA SER A 70 1.49 -4.58 10.01
C SER A 70 1.49 -3.88 11.36
N SER A 71 2.10 -2.69 11.46
CA SER A 71 2.08 -1.89 12.69
C SER A 71 0.66 -1.53 13.14
N MET A 72 -0.24 -1.24 12.18
CA MET A 72 -1.65 -1.00 12.46
C MET A 72 -2.34 -2.20 13.13
N LEU A 73 -2.03 -3.41 12.68
CA LEU A 73 -2.58 -4.63 13.26
C LEU A 73 -1.97 -4.94 14.63
N VAL A 74 -0.67 -4.66 14.84
CA VAL A 74 -0.03 -4.79 16.16
C VAL A 74 -0.71 -3.88 17.18
N LEU A 75 -0.95 -2.60 16.84
CA LEU A 75 -1.66 -1.68 17.74
C LEU A 75 -3.11 -2.10 18.00
N ARG A 76 -3.79 -2.62 16.98
CA ARG A 76 -5.22 -2.97 17.08
C ARG A 76 -5.48 -4.26 17.85
N TYR A 77 -4.63 -5.28 17.70
CA TYR A 77 -4.88 -6.62 18.22
C TYR A 77 -3.86 -7.09 19.26
N GLY A 78 -2.73 -6.38 19.43
CA GLY A 78 -1.58 -6.87 20.18
C GLY A 78 -0.74 -7.87 19.38
N ALA A 79 0.51 -8.08 19.80
CA ALA A 79 1.50 -8.85 19.06
C ALA A 79 1.07 -10.30 18.75
N GLY A 80 0.70 -11.09 19.78
CA GLY A 80 0.38 -12.51 19.60
C GLY A 80 -0.85 -12.74 18.72
N LEU A 81 -1.94 -12.01 18.97
CA LEU A 81 -3.16 -12.15 18.17
C LEU A 81 -2.97 -11.62 16.74
N MET A 82 -2.18 -10.56 16.54
CA MET A 82 -1.79 -10.09 15.21
C MET A 82 -1.08 -11.21 14.42
N VAL A 83 -0.06 -11.83 15.01
CA VAL A 83 0.72 -12.89 14.35
C VAL A 83 -0.19 -14.06 13.98
N ARG A 84 -0.99 -14.57 14.94
CA ARG A 84 -1.93 -15.67 14.68
C ARG A 84 -2.91 -15.35 13.55
N ARG A 85 -3.50 -14.16 13.56
CA ARG A 85 -4.44 -13.73 12.52
C ARG A 85 -3.79 -13.70 11.15
N ARG A 86 -2.58 -13.12 11.06
CA ARG A 86 -1.85 -13.01 9.79
C ARG A 86 -1.32 -14.34 9.29
N LEU A 87 -0.79 -15.21 10.16
CA LEU A 87 -0.37 -16.55 9.79
C LEU A 87 -1.51 -17.34 9.17
N LEU A 88 -2.73 -17.23 9.72
CA LEU A 88 -3.90 -17.87 9.12
C LEU A 88 -4.33 -17.18 7.83
N SER A 89 -4.46 -15.85 7.83
CA SER A 89 -4.94 -15.12 6.64
C SER A 89 -3.98 -15.13 5.45
N ILE A 90 -2.69 -15.39 5.66
CA ILE A 90 -1.66 -15.44 4.61
C ILE A 90 -1.24 -16.89 4.35
N GLY A 91 -1.04 -17.68 5.40
CA GLY A 91 -0.53 -19.05 5.31
C GLY A 91 -1.54 -20.04 4.76
N VAL A 92 -2.84 -19.91 5.09
CA VAL A 92 -3.86 -20.82 4.54
C VAL A 92 -4.00 -20.62 3.02
N PRO A 93 -4.16 -19.40 2.48
CA PRO A 93 -4.15 -19.21 1.03
C PRO A 93 -2.83 -19.63 0.37
N LEU A 94 -1.69 -19.39 1.03
CA LEU A 94 -0.38 -19.84 0.52
C LEU A 94 -0.36 -21.36 0.29
N VAL A 95 -0.69 -22.15 1.32
CA VAL A 95 -0.68 -23.62 1.22
C VAL A 95 -1.73 -24.11 0.23
N ALA A 96 -2.93 -23.52 0.25
CA ALA A 96 -3.99 -23.89 -0.68
C ALA A 96 -3.58 -23.67 -2.13
N VAL A 97 -2.99 -22.52 -2.48
CA VAL A 97 -2.54 -22.25 -3.85
C VAL A 97 -1.32 -23.09 -4.20
N LEU A 98 -0.37 -23.25 -3.28
CA LEU A 98 0.82 -24.07 -3.47
C LEU A 98 0.48 -25.53 -3.81
N VAL A 99 -0.56 -26.08 -3.19
CA VAL A 99 -0.98 -27.48 -3.40
C VAL A 99 -1.96 -27.62 -4.56
N LEU A 100 -2.94 -26.72 -4.68
CA LEU A 100 -4.05 -26.90 -5.63
C LEU A 100 -3.80 -26.26 -7.00
N LEU A 101 -3.25 -25.05 -7.04
CA LEU A 101 -3.13 -24.29 -8.29
C LEU A 101 -1.72 -24.32 -8.88
N ASN A 102 -0.71 -24.33 -8.01
CA ASN A 102 0.68 -24.22 -8.42
C ASN A 102 1.17 -25.41 -9.28
N PRO A 103 0.81 -26.68 -8.99
CA PRO A 103 1.18 -27.79 -9.87
C PRO A 103 0.58 -27.65 -11.27
N ILE A 104 -0.68 -27.21 -11.36
CA ILE A 104 -1.36 -26.97 -12.64
C ILE A 104 -0.70 -25.80 -13.39
N ALA A 105 -0.43 -24.69 -12.71
CA ALA A 105 0.25 -23.54 -13.31
C ALA A 105 1.65 -23.91 -13.82
N ARG A 106 2.42 -24.70 -13.06
CA ARG A 106 3.74 -25.17 -13.46
C ARG A 106 3.69 -26.16 -14.62
N TRP A 107 2.70 -27.04 -14.67
CA TRP A 107 2.48 -27.94 -15.79
C TRP A 107 2.15 -27.18 -17.09
N LEU A 108 1.19 -26.25 -17.04
CA LEU A 108 0.84 -25.42 -18.18
C LEU A 108 2.04 -24.58 -18.67
N MET A 109 2.80 -24.02 -17.71
CA MET A 109 4.04 -23.30 -18.01
C MET A 109 5.07 -24.24 -18.63
N TYR A 110 5.28 -25.44 -18.11
CA TYR A 110 6.23 -26.41 -18.68
C TYR A 110 5.93 -26.68 -20.16
N ASN A 111 4.66 -26.96 -20.50
CA ASN A 111 4.22 -27.22 -21.87
C ASN A 111 4.35 -26.00 -22.81
N GLN A 112 4.55 -24.80 -22.27
CA GLN A 112 4.78 -23.58 -23.04
C GLN A 112 6.23 -23.46 -23.54
N TYR A 113 7.18 -24.04 -22.80
CA TYR A 113 8.62 -23.93 -23.07
C TYR A 113 9.25 -25.26 -23.50
N ASN A 114 8.56 -26.38 -23.30
CA ASN A 114 9.09 -27.72 -23.48
C ASN A 114 8.14 -28.58 -24.33
N PRO A 115 8.60 -29.75 -24.82
CA PRO A 115 7.71 -30.71 -25.47
C PRO A 115 6.49 -31.04 -24.60
N HIS A 116 5.33 -31.12 -25.25
CA HIS A 116 4.07 -31.32 -24.56
C HIS A 116 4.04 -32.64 -23.79
N VAL A 117 3.65 -32.58 -22.52
CA VAL A 117 3.46 -33.74 -21.65
C VAL A 117 2.06 -33.66 -21.00
N GLY A 118 1.39 -34.80 -20.85
CA GLY A 118 0.12 -34.90 -20.14
C GLY A 118 0.25 -34.55 -18.65
N LEU A 119 -0.84 -34.11 -18.01
CA LEU A 119 -0.78 -33.71 -16.58
C LEU A 119 -0.33 -34.86 -15.68
N VAL A 120 -0.85 -36.06 -15.89
CA VAL A 120 -0.49 -37.25 -15.08
C VAL A 120 1.00 -37.56 -15.23
N ASP A 121 1.50 -37.58 -16.46
CA ASP A 121 2.90 -37.86 -16.75
C ASP A 121 3.84 -36.81 -16.13
N TYR A 122 3.45 -35.54 -16.20
CA TYR A 122 4.19 -34.44 -15.56
C TYR A 122 4.26 -34.60 -14.04
N LEU A 123 3.15 -34.99 -13.40
CA LEU A 123 3.09 -35.20 -11.95
C LEU A 123 3.89 -36.43 -11.51
N LEU A 124 3.95 -37.47 -12.35
CA LEU A 124 4.79 -38.65 -12.13
C LEU A 124 6.29 -38.39 -12.40
N GLY A 125 6.63 -37.22 -12.94
CA GLY A 125 8.01 -36.80 -13.18
C GLY A 125 8.56 -37.19 -14.55
N HIS A 126 7.71 -37.60 -15.50
CA HIS A 126 8.08 -37.86 -16.89
C HIS A 126 8.28 -36.53 -17.65
N ARG A 127 9.34 -35.81 -17.28
CA ARG A 127 9.74 -34.51 -17.85
C ARG A 127 11.16 -34.58 -18.39
N VAL A 128 11.52 -33.62 -19.24
CA VAL A 128 12.92 -33.47 -19.68
C VAL A 128 13.83 -33.20 -18.48
N ALA A 129 15.07 -33.66 -18.56
CA ALA A 129 16.05 -33.53 -17.47
C ALA A 129 16.36 -32.06 -17.12
N HIS A 130 16.45 -31.22 -18.16
CA HIS A 130 16.73 -29.78 -18.04
C HIS A 130 15.62 -29.00 -18.73
N PRO A 131 14.53 -28.70 -18.00
CA PRO A 131 13.39 -27.99 -18.57
C PRO A 131 13.71 -26.51 -18.80
N ASP A 132 13.32 -26.02 -19.97
CA ASP A 132 13.37 -24.60 -20.31
C ASP A 132 12.26 -23.82 -19.62
N GLY A 133 12.49 -22.52 -19.45
CA GLY A 133 11.55 -21.58 -18.83
C GLY A 133 11.75 -21.39 -17.33
N PRO A 134 10.99 -20.47 -16.70
CA PRO A 134 11.18 -20.09 -15.30
C PRO A 134 10.54 -21.12 -14.35
N MET A 135 11.14 -22.32 -14.27
CA MET A 135 10.65 -23.52 -13.58
C MET A 135 10.72 -23.47 -12.04
N THR A 136 10.66 -22.27 -11.45
CA THR A 136 10.70 -22.08 -10.00
C THR A 136 9.53 -22.75 -9.30
N TRP A 137 9.77 -23.35 -8.14
CA TRP A 137 8.72 -24.05 -7.39
C TRP A 137 7.70 -23.09 -6.77
N HIS A 138 8.12 -21.88 -6.39
CA HIS A 138 7.27 -20.92 -5.69
C HIS A 138 6.40 -20.08 -6.63
N LEU A 139 6.74 -19.95 -7.92
CA LEU A 139 6.12 -19.00 -8.85
C LEU A 139 5.87 -17.64 -8.17
N GLN A 140 4.67 -17.07 -8.25
CA GLN A 140 4.29 -15.81 -7.60
C GLN A 140 4.29 -15.86 -6.06
N LEU A 141 4.27 -17.05 -5.44
CA LEU A 141 4.01 -17.24 -4.00
C LEU A 141 5.17 -16.85 -3.09
N TRP A 142 6.39 -16.67 -3.63
CA TRP A 142 7.56 -16.20 -2.85
C TRP A 142 7.20 -14.96 -2.01
N PHE A 143 6.38 -14.07 -2.58
CA PHE A 143 5.92 -12.85 -1.95
C PHE A 143 5.13 -13.10 -0.66
N LEU A 144 4.28 -14.14 -0.61
CA LEU A 144 3.55 -14.55 0.59
C LEU A 144 4.47 -15.19 1.63
N VAL A 145 5.47 -15.94 1.20
CA VAL A 145 6.47 -16.52 2.10
C VAL A 145 7.24 -15.41 2.81
N SER A 146 7.72 -14.39 2.09
CA SER A 146 8.37 -13.22 2.69
C SER A 146 7.44 -12.50 3.67
N LEU A 147 6.14 -12.33 3.34
CA LEU A 147 5.18 -11.73 4.26
C LEU A 147 4.96 -12.55 5.54
N LEU A 148 5.05 -13.88 5.49
CA LEU A 148 4.97 -14.72 6.69
C LEU A 148 6.19 -14.47 7.60
N VAL A 149 7.39 -14.44 7.02
CA VAL A 149 8.62 -14.10 7.77
C VAL A 149 8.49 -12.71 8.40
N TYR A 150 8.05 -11.71 7.63
CA TYR A 150 7.85 -10.36 8.16
C TYR A 150 6.76 -10.28 9.23
N THR A 151 5.71 -11.11 9.12
CA THR A 151 4.66 -11.21 10.14
C THR A 151 5.27 -11.68 11.47
N LEU A 152 6.13 -12.69 11.44
CA LEU A 152 6.81 -13.23 12.63
C LEU A 152 7.76 -12.20 13.25
N CYS A 153 8.49 -11.44 12.42
CA CYS A 153 9.43 -10.41 12.89
C CYS A 153 8.75 -9.11 13.34
N SER A 154 7.50 -8.87 12.93
CA SER A 154 6.80 -7.59 13.16
C SER A 154 6.72 -7.16 14.63
N PRO A 155 6.43 -8.03 15.63
CA PRO A 155 6.44 -7.62 17.04
C PRO A 155 7.79 -7.08 17.51
N VAL A 156 8.88 -7.70 17.09
CA VAL A 156 10.25 -7.30 17.44
C VAL A 156 10.57 -5.95 16.79
N VAL A 157 10.32 -5.82 15.48
CA VAL A 157 10.51 -4.56 14.74
C VAL A 157 9.66 -3.45 15.34
N PHE A 158 8.40 -3.72 15.68
CA PHE A 158 7.51 -2.76 16.32
C PHE A 158 8.08 -2.27 17.67
N SER A 159 8.56 -3.19 18.51
CA SER A 159 9.20 -2.82 19.78
C SER A 159 10.49 -2.03 19.58
N ALA A 160 11.30 -2.37 18.56
CA ALA A 160 12.54 -1.65 18.26
C ALA A 160 12.26 -0.22 17.78
N LEU A 161 11.31 -0.05 16.85
CA LEU A 161 10.92 1.26 16.32
C LEU A 161 10.32 2.16 17.40
N THR A 162 9.44 1.63 18.26
CA THR A 162 8.86 2.41 19.36
C THR A 162 9.91 2.90 20.36
N ARG A 163 10.94 2.10 20.65
CA ARG A 163 12.11 2.52 21.45
C ARG A 163 12.93 3.59 20.73
N LEU A 164 13.22 3.39 19.43
CA LEU A 164 13.97 4.35 18.62
C LEU A 164 13.31 5.73 18.59
N PHE A 165 11.98 5.78 18.44
CA PHE A 165 11.24 7.04 18.33
C PHE A 165 11.14 7.81 19.65
N GLY A 166 11.39 7.14 20.78
CA GLY A 166 11.54 7.78 22.09
C GLY A 166 12.88 8.49 22.30
N THR A 167 13.86 8.28 21.41
CA THR A 167 15.19 8.89 21.56
C THR A 167 15.21 10.37 21.13
N ARG A 168 16.03 11.18 21.80
CA ARG A 168 16.28 12.58 21.41
C ARG A 168 16.92 12.71 20.02
N GLY A 169 17.68 11.68 19.60
CA GLY A 169 18.30 11.63 18.27
C GLY A 169 17.26 11.55 17.16
N PHE A 170 16.24 10.71 17.33
CA PHE A 170 15.15 10.61 16.36
C PHE A 170 14.40 11.93 16.18
N GLY A 171 14.11 12.65 17.28
CA GLY A 171 13.44 13.95 17.20
C GLY A 171 14.20 15.00 16.36
N ARG A 172 15.54 14.98 16.39
CA ARG A 172 16.38 15.88 15.57
C ARG A 172 16.32 15.53 14.09
N VAL A 173 16.38 14.23 13.77
CA VAL A 173 16.33 13.71 12.40
C VAL A 173 14.95 13.93 11.77
N ALA A 174 13.89 13.65 12.54
CA ALA A 174 12.51 13.74 12.09
C ALA A 174 11.93 15.17 12.18
N GLY A 175 12.77 16.18 12.46
CA GLY A 175 12.36 17.57 12.66
C GLY A 175 12.14 18.37 11.37
N SER A 176 12.62 17.89 10.22
CA SER A 176 12.35 18.53 8.93
C SER A 176 12.29 17.52 7.79
N ARG A 177 11.47 17.81 6.77
CA ARG A 177 11.31 16.94 5.59
C ARG A 177 12.65 16.50 4.95
N PRO A 178 13.62 17.40 4.64
CA PRO A 178 14.86 16.97 4.01
C PRO A 178 15.67 16.03 4.91
N ARG A 179 15.78 16.33 6.22
CA ARG A 179 16.50 15.45 7.17
C ARG A 179 15.84 14.08 7.28
N THR A 180 14.51 14.04 7.34
CA THR A 180 13.75 12.78 7.33
C THR A 180 14.00 11.98 6.05
N MET A 181 13.93 12.62 4.88
CA MET A 181 14.21 11.96 3.58
C MET A 181 15.64 11.43 3.52
N THR A 182 16.64 12.24 3.90
CA THR A 182 18.04 11.82 3.95
C THR A 182 18.24 10.62 4.88
N ALA A 183 17.62 10.64 6.07
CA ALA A 183 17.72 9.53 7.00
C ALA A 183 17.04 8.26 6.51
N LEU A 184 15.91 8.38 5.81
CA LEU A 184 15.24 7.23 5.18
C LEU A 184 16.07 6.64 4.04
N ILE A 185 16.65 7.49 3.19
CA ILE A 185 17.57 7.05 2.12
C ILE A 185 18.79 6.36 2.74
N ALA A 186 19.40 6.97 3.75
CA ALA A 186 20.55 6.39 4.46
C ALA A 186 20.20 5.06 5.12
N PHE A 187 19.02 4.96 5.75
CA PHE A 187 18.52 3.71 6.32
C PHE A 187 18.33 2.63 5.25
N VAL A 188 17.66 2.93 4.14
CA VAL A 188 17.44 1.96 3.06
C VAL A 188 18.77 1.51 2.47
N LEU A 189 19.69 2.44 2.18
CA LEU A 189 21.02 2.11 1.65
C LEU A 189 21.83 1.25 2.63
N LEU A 190 21.92 1.65 3.90
CA LEU A 190 22.69 0.90 4.89
C LEU A 190 22.08 -0.48 5.17
N ALA A 191 20.75 -0.57 5.27
CA ALA A 191 20.07 -1.83 5.48
C ALA A 191 20.21 -2.76 4.27
N THR A 192 20.05 -2.25 3.04
CA THR A 192 20.32 -3.03 1.82
C THR A 192 21.79 -3.48 1.78
N LEU A 193 22.74 -2.59 2.04
CA LEU A 193 24.17 -2.91 2.07
C LEU A 193 24.48 -4.06 3.04
N VAL A 194 23.98 -3.96 4.27
CA VAL A 194 24.22 -4.97 5.32
C VAL A 194 23.52 -6.29 5.00
N LEU A 195 22.25 -6.25 4.58
CA LEU A 195 21.46 -7.46 4.35
C LEU A 195 21.90 -8.19 3.07
N GLN A 196 22.10 -7.46 1.97
CA GLN A 196 22.52 -8.04 0.69
C GLN A 196 24.01 -8.37 0.68
N GLY A 197 24.86 -7.53 1.29
CA GLY A 197 26.26 -7.89 1.54
C GLY A 197 26.36 -9.16 2.39
N GLY A 198 25.61 -9.24 3.49
CA GLY A 198 25.55 -10.44 4.33
C GLY A 198 25.02 -11.67 3.60
N TYR A 199 24.00 -11.50 2.75
CA TYR A 199 23.48 -12.57 1.89
C TYR A 199 24.57 -13.11 0.95
N LEU A 200 25.22 -12.23 0.18
CA LEU A 200 26.25 -12.59 -0.78
C LEU A 200 27.46 -13.26 -0.13
N LEU A 201 27.89 -12.79 1.05
CA LEU A 201 29.08 -13.31 1.72
C LEU A 201 28.81 -14.60 2.51
N ALA A 202 27.65 -14.75 3.16
CA ALA A 202 27.42 -15.80 4.15
C ALA A 202 26.29 -16.77 3.81
N LEU A 203 25.23 -16.33 3.13
CA LEU A 203 24.06 -17.16 2.89
C LEU A 203 24.07 -17.81 1.51
N ARG A 204 24.40 -17.05 0.45
CA ARG A 204 24.41 -17.53 -0.94
C ARG A 204 25.22 -18.82 -1.11
N PRO A 205 26.45 -18.96 -0.58
CA PRO A 205 27.23 -20.21 -0.74
C PRO A 205 26.54 -21.46 -0.18
N VAL A 206 25.62 -21.28 0.77
CA VAL A 206 24.88 -22.37 1.42
C VAL A 206 23.49 -22.55 0.79
N THR A 207 22.89 -21.48 0.28
CA THR A 207 21.52 -21.49 -0.24
C THR A 207 21.42 -21.70 -1.73
N GLU A 208 22.44 -21.38 -2.53
CA GLU A 208 22.37 -21.34 -4.01
C GLU A 208 22.03 -22.70 -4.64
N SER A 209 22.40 -23.80 -3.98
CA SER A 209 22.06 -25.17 -4.40
C SER A 209 20.67 -25.62 -3.96
N THR A 210 19.97 -24.80 -3.16
CA THR A 210 18.68 -25.14 -2.56
C THR A 210 17.53 -24.39 -3.24
N PRO A 211 16.31 -24.95 -3.23
CA PRO A 211 15.13 -24.24 -3.73
C PRO A 211 14.81 -22.95 -2.94
N ALA A 212 15.41 -22.74 -1.77
CA ALA A 212 15.11 -21.61 -0.89
C ALA A 212 15.86 -20.32 -1.28
N ASP A 213 16.91 -20.40 -2.11
CA ASP A 213 17.83 -19.29 -2.41
C ASP A 213 17.11 -17.98 -2.76
N TYR A 214 16.29 -18.03 -3.80
CA TYR A 214 15.52 -16.87 -4.27
C TYR A 214 14.61 -16.28 -3.20
N VAL A 215 13.97 -17.14 -2.39
CA VAL A 215 13.06 -16.69 -1.33
C VAL A 215 13.84 -16.01 -0.21
N VAL A 216 15.02 -16.52 0.14
CA VAL A 216 15.91 -15.90 1.14
C VAL A 216 16.41 -14.55 0.63
N ASP A 217 16.96 -14.50 -0.59
CA ASP A 217 17.40 -13.26 -1.23
C ASP A 217 16.28 -12.20 -1.23
N ALA A 218 15.14 -12.52 -1.82
CA ALA A 218 14.02 -11.60 -1.93
C ALA A 218 13.52 -11.13 -0.54
N THR A 219 13.50 -12.03 0.45
CA THR A 219 13.09 -11.68 1.82
C THR A 219 14.09 -10.74 2.50
N LEU A 220 15.37 -10.81 2.20
CA LEU A 220 16.37 -9.87 2.73
C LEU A 220 16.35 -8.55 1.96
N ARG A 221 16.24 -8.60 0.63
CA ARG A 221 16.21 -7.41 -0.26
C ARG A 221 15.08 -6.45 0.10
N TYR A 222 13.88 -6.97 0.38
CA TYR A 222 12.69 -6.13 0.58
C TYR A 222 12.39 -5.78 2.04
N LEU A 223 13.12 -6.34 3.01
CA LEU A 223 12.92 -6.08 4.44
C LEU A 223 13.05 -4.59 4.81
N PRO A 224 14.02 -3.79 4.28
CA PRO A 224 14.13 -2.38 4.59
C PRO A 224 12.84 -1.60 4.29
N PHE A 225 12.20 -1.88 3.15
CA PHE A 225 10.96 -1.22 2.74
C PHE A 225 9.80 -1.56 3.65
N PHE A 226 9.70 -2.83 4.07
CA PHE A 226 8.72 -3.25 5.06
C PHE A 226 8.89 -2.49 6.39
N ILE A 227 10.13 -2.33 6.87
CA ILE A 227 10.42 -1.57 8.10
C ILE A 227 10.08 -0.08 7.93
N VAL A 228 10.42 0.54 6.78
CA VAL A 228 10.01 1.93 6.48
C VAL A 228 8.48 2.06 6.53
N GLY A 229 7.75 1.09 5.98
CA GLY A 229 6.30 1.01 6.10
C GLY A 229 5.80 1.01 7.54
N MET A 230 6.37 0.13 8.37
CA MET A 230 6.04 0.05 9.79
C MET A 230 6.32 1.36 10.53
N ALA A 231 7.43 2.02 10.22
CA ALA A 231 7.82 3.31 10.76
C ALA A 231 6.84 4.42 10.38
N LEU A 232 6.42 4.48 9.11
CA LEU A 232 5.47 5.48 8.61
C LEU A 232 4.12 5.44 9.31
N PHE A 233 3.65 4.27 9.73
CA PHE A 233 2.43 4.17 10.51
C PHE A 233 2.65 4.59 11.98
N LEU A 234 3.75 4.15 12.59
CA LEU A 234 4.05 4.37 14.00
C LEU A 234 4.29 5.84 14.35
N ASP A 235 4.99 6.58 13.49
CA ASP A 235 5.22 8.03 13.66
C ASP A 235 4.83 8.80 12.38
N GLY A 236 3.57 8.63 11.99
CA GLY A 236 3.03 9.27 10.80
C GLY A 236 3.06 10.80 10.86
N GLN A 237 3.07 11.41 12.05
CA GLN A 237 3.14 12.87 12.19
C GLN A 237 4.46 13.43 11.66
N ARG A 238 5.58 12.76 11.96
CA ARG A 238 6.91 13.23 11.57
C ARG A 238 7.40 12.62 10.25
N LEU A 239 7.02 11.37 9.96
CA LEU A 239 7.54 10.63 8.79
C LEU A 239 6.66 10.74 7.54
N LEU A 240 5.34 10.73 7.68
CA LEU A 240 4.43 10.78 6.52
C LEU A 240 4.56 12.06 5.66
N PRO A 241 4.83 13.27 6.22
CA PRO A 241 5.05 14.47 5.40
C PRO A 241 6.17 14.33 4.37
N ALA A 242 7.11 13.42 4.60
CA ALA A 242 8.18 13.12 3.67
C ALA A 242 7.65 12.44 2.38
N PHE A 243 6.58 11.65 2.49
CA PHE A 243 5.90 10.94 1.41
C PHE A 243 4.63 11.64 0.91
N SER A 244 4.15 12.69 1.59
CA SER A 244 2.95 13.44 1.19
C SER A 244 3.17 14.49 0.11
N ARG A 245 4.43 14.80 -0.21
CA ARG A 245 4.80 15.73 -1.28
C ARG A 245 5.69 15.03 -2.29
N PRO A 246 5.42 15.17 -3.61
CA PRO A 246 6.25 14.56 -4.62
C PRO A 246 7.69 15.04 -4.47
N ALA A 247 8.62 14.15 -4.79
CA ALA A 247 10.05 14.39 -4.78
C ALA A 247 10.59 14.15 -6.20
N PRO A 248 10.22 15.00 -7.19
CA PRO A 248 10.62 14.80 -8.58
C PRO A 248 12.13 14.92 -8.77
N VAL A 249 12.79 15.82 -8.02
CA VAL A 249 14.26 15.96 -8.05
C VAL A 249 14.94 14.66 -7.61
N LEU A 250 14.47 14.04 -6.52
CA LEU A 250 14.98 12.74 -6.07
C LEU A 250 14.74 11.65 -7.12
N LEU A 251 13.56 11.64 -7.74
CA LEU A 251 13.22 10.67 -8.79
C LEU A 251 14.12 10.82 -10.02
N VAL A 252 14.35 12.04 -10.49
CA VAL A 252 15.24 12.31 -11.63
C VAL A 252 16.67 11.93 -11.27
N ALA A 253 17.19 12.36 -10.11
CA ALA A 253 18.54 12.03 -9.69
C ALA A 253 18.75 10.51 -9.55
N ALA A 254 17.82 9.81 -8.92
CA ALA A 254 17.88 8.35 -8.80
C ALA A 254 17.71 7.65 -10.16
N GLY A 255 16.91 8.20 -11.07
CA GLY A 255 16.75 7.70 -12.43
C GLY A 255 18.03 7.84 -13.25
N CYS A 256 18.72 8.98 -13.17
CA CYS A 256 20.03 9.16 -13.77
C CYS A 256 21.05 8.15 -13.21
N LEU A 257 21.05 7.96 -11.88
CA LEU A 257 21.93 6.98 -11.23
C LEU A 257 21.64 5.54 -11.70
N LEU A 258 20.36 5.18 -11.85
CA LEU A 258 19.95 3.89 -12.40
C LEU A 258 20.45 3.70 -13.83
N VAL A 259 20.31 4.70 -14.70
CA VAL A 259 20.86 4.63 -16.06
C VAL A 259 22.38 4.47 -16.06
N VAL A 260 23.09 5.18 -15.18
CA VAL A 260 24.56 5.03 -15.03
C VAL A 260 24.94 3.60 -14.62
N ALA A 261 24.19 3.00 -13.68
CA ALA A 261 24.41 1.64 -13.22
C ALA A 261 24.11 0.60 -14.32
N GLU A 262 22.93 0.68 -14.97
CA GLU A 262 22.52 -0.28 -16.00
C GLU A 262 23.38 -0.21 -17.28
N ARG A 263 23.98 0.95 -17.55
CA ARG A 263 24.93 1.11 -18.67
C ARG A 263 26.37 0.76 -18.28
N GLY A 264 26.62 0.34 -17.04
CA GLY A 264 27.95 -0.03 -16.55
C GLY A 264 28.96 1.10 -16.61
N LEU A 265 28.51 2.37 -16.57
CA LEU A 265 29.39 3.53 -16.74
C LEU A 265 30.29 3.75 -15.51
N VAL A 266 29.94 3.17 -14.37
CA VAL A 266 30.70 3.24 -13.11
C VAL A 266 30.79 1.83 -12.54
N ALA A 267 31.99 1.23 -12.57
CA ALA A 267 32.20 -0.19 -12.26
C ALA A 267 31.63 -0.63 -10.89
N PRO A 268 31.84 0.10 -9.76
CA PRO A 268 31.22 -0.29 -8.48
C PRO A 268 29.69 -0.36 -8.51
N LEU A 269 29.03 0.51 -9.29
CA LEU A 269 27.57 0.54 -9.41
C LEU A 269 27.02 -0.57 -10.31
N GLY A 270 27.85 -1.17 -11.16
CA GLY A 270 27.48 -2.30 -12.01
C GLY A 270 27.64 -3.67 -11.34
N THR A 271 28.10 -3.73 -10.08
CA THR A 271 28.14 -4.98 -9.29
C THR A 271 26.73 -5.39 -8.84
N GLU A 272 26.48 -6.67 -8.52
CA GLU A 272 25.18 -7.14 -8.00
C GLU A 272 24.71 -6.29 -6.79
N LEU A 273 25.63 -6.02 -5.85
CA LEU A 273 25.35 -5.19 -4.68
C LEU A 273 25.15 -3.71 -5.03
N GLY A 274 25.95 -3.17 -5.96
CA GLY A 274 25.82 -1.79 -6.44
C GLY A 274 24.48 -1.53 -7.12
N ASP A 275 24.04 -2.46 -7.98
CA ASP A 275 22.74 -2.42 -8.66
C ASP A 275 21.60 -2.47 -7.64
N ASP A 276 21.67 -3.36 -6.63
CA ASP A 276 20.68 -3.45 -5.56
C ASP A 276 20.55 -2.15 -4.75
N LEU A 277 21.67 -1.47 -4.46
CA LEU A 277 21.67 -0.18 -3.77
C LEU A 277 21.01 0.92 -4.63
N VAL A 278 21.38 1.00 -5.91
CA VAL A 278 20.81 1.99 -6.83
C VAL A 278 19.32 1.77 -7.06
N ARG A 279 18.92 0.51 -7.32
CA ARG A 279 17.51 0.12 -7.44
C ARG A 279 16.72 0.42 -6.16
N SER A 280 17.31 0.24 -4.98
CA SER A 280 16.64 0.57 -3.71
C SER A 280 16.35 2.07 -3.58
N VAL A 281 17.31 2.95 -3.93
CA VAL A 281 17.08 4.40 -3.89
C VAL A 281 16.04 4.82 -4.93
N PHE A 282 16.13 4.29 -6.15
CA PHE A 282 15.17 4.54 -7.20
C PHE A 282 13.76 4.10 -6.79
N ALA A 283 13.62 2.89 -6.24
CA ALA A 283 12.36 2.37 -5.73
C ALA A 283 11.75 3.28 -4.66
N LEU A 284 12.55 3.75 -3.70
CA LEU A 284 12.10 4.66 -2.65
C LEU A 284 11.60 5.98 -3.25
N ALA A 285 12.31 6.53 -4.24
CA ALA A 285 11.92 7.75 -4.94
C ALA A 285 10.58 7.58 -5.67
N VAL A 286 10.40 6.48 -6.41
CA VAL A 286 9.14 6.18 -7.10
C VAL A 286 8.00 6.00 -6.09
N VAL A 287 8.19 5.21 -5.04
CA VAL A 287 7.18 4.96 -4.02
C VAL A 287 6.78 6.24 -3.28
N ALA A 288 7.74 7.13 -2.99
CA ALA A 288 7.44 8.44 -2.40
C ALA A 288 6.56 9.32 -3.31
N ASN A 289 6.85 9.35 -4.61
CA ASN A 289 6.02 10.07 -5.56
C ASN A 289 4.64 9.42 -5.75
N LEU A 290 4.56 8.09 -5.83
CA LEU A 290 3.28 7.37 -5.92
C LEU A 290 2.41 7.62 -4.69
N LEU A 291 2.96 7.56 -3.48
CA LEU A 291 2.23 7.87 -2.26
C LEU A 291 1.72 9.32 -2.27
N ALA A 292 2.55 10.28 -2.66
CA ALA A 292 2.14 11.68 -2.76
C ALA A 292 1.00 11.88 -3.77
N VAL A 293 1.06 11.22 -4.93
CA VAL A 293 0.03 11.27 -5.97
C VAL A 293 -1.26 10.61 -5.50
N PHE A 294 -1.19 9.39 -4.94
CA PHE A 294 -2.37 8.68 -4.46
C PHE A 294 -3.05 9.39 -3.29
N GLN A 295 -2.30 10.03 -2.39
CA GLN A 295 -2.86 10.86 -1.32
C GLN A 295 -3.65 12.06 -1.87
N ARG A 296 -3.25 12.62 -3.02
CA ARG A 296 -3.94 13.75 -3.66
C ARG A 296 -5.16 13.33 -4.47
N ILE A 297 -5.09 12.19 -5.17
CA ILE A 297 -6.16 11.71 -6.05
C ILE A 297 -7.24 10.95 -5.26
N VAL A 298 -6.84 10.17 -4.26
CA VAL A 298 -7.73 9.30 -3.48
C VAL A 298 -8.00 9.93 -2.11
N THR A 299 -8.87 10.94 -2.09
CA THR A 299 -9.24 11.68 -0.88
C THR A 299 -10.41 11.08 -0.12
N GLN A 300 -11.22 10.23 -0.77
CA GLN A 300 -12.45 9.66 -0.21
C GLN A 300 -12.58 8.17 -0.55
N GLU A 301 -13.39 7.46 0.24
CA GLU A 301 -13.75 6.08 -0.07
C GLU A 301 -14.57 6.04 -1.37
N ARG A 302 -14.07 5.31 -2.37
CA ARG A 302 -14.83 4.99 -3.58
C ARG A 302 -15.17 3.50 -3.61
N PRO A 303 -16.43 3.10 -3.87
CA PRO A 303 -16.83 1.70 -3.89
C PRO A 303 -15.98 0.84 -4.84
N ILE A 304 -15.61 1.39 -6.00
CA ILE A 304 -14.76 0.69 -6.98
C ILE A 304 -13.33 0.45 -6.48
N LEU A 305 -12.75 1.40 -5.75
CA LEU A 305 -11.41 1.25 -5.16
C LEU A 305 -11.43 0.24 -4.02
N ARG A 306 -12.50 0.24 -3.21
CA ARG A 306 -12.72 -0.79 -2.19
C ARG A 306 -12.86 -2.17 -2.80
N TYR A 307 -13.67 -2.30 -3.84
CA TYR A 307 -13.83 -3.56 -4.57
C TYR A 307 -12.50 -4.05 -5.14
N GLY A 308 -11.74 -3.16 -5.80
CA GLY A 308 -10.41 -3.47 -6.31
C GLY A 308 -9.46 -3.95 -5.22
N ALA A 309 -9.42 -3.27 -4.07
CA ALA A 309 -8.58 -3.67 -2.93
C ALA A 309 -8.99 -4.99 -2.28
N ASP A 310 -10.29 -5.31 -2.29
CA ASP A 310 -10.83 -6.59 -1.79
C ASP A 310 -10.58 -7.74 -2.79
N ALA A 311 -10.61 -7.45 -4.09
CA ALA A 311 -10.39 -8.42 -5.16
C ALA A 311 -8.91 -8.69 -5.46
N ALA A 312 -8.03 -7.72 -5.16
CA ALA A 312 -6.62 -7.76 -5.53
C ALA A 312 -5.91 -9.04 -5.07
N TYR A 313 -6.24 -9.54 -3.87
CA TYR A 313 -5.65 -10.77 -3.36
C TYR A 313 -6.11 -12.01 -4.13
N SER A 314 -7.40 -12.09 -4.48
CA SER A 314 -7.91 -13.18 -5.33
C SER A 314 -7.29 -13.14 -6.73
N VAL A 315 -7.18 -11.95 -7.35
CA VAL A 315 -6.50 -11.81 -8.64
C VAL A 315 -5.05 -12.28 -8.54
N TYR A 316 -4.33 -11.87 -7.49
CA TYR A 316 -2.96 -12.32 -7.23
C TYR A 316 -2.83 -13.85 -7.07
N LEU A 317 -3.79 -14.54 -6.46
CA LEU A 317 -3.68 -15.99 -6.29
C LEU A 317 -3.95 -16.77 -7.58
N PHE A 318 -4.90 -16.31 -8.40
CA PHE A 318 -5.38 -17.07 -9.56
C PHE A 318 -4.73 -16.65 -10.89
N HIS A 319 -4.13 -15.46 -11.00
CA HIS A 319 -3.69 -14.95 -12.30
C HIS A 319 -2.68 -15.85 -13.03
N TYR A 320 -1.72 -16.47 -12.36
CA TYR A 320 -0.71 -17.31 -13.03
C TYR A 320 -1.35 -18.51 -13.74
N VAL A 321 -2.18 -19.29 -13.03
CA VAL A 321 -2.85 -20.45 -13.65
C VAL A 321 -3.78 -20.00 -14.78
N THR A 322 -4.45 -18.85 -14.63
CA THR A 322 -5.32 -18.30 -15.67
C THR A 322 -4.53 -17.84 -16.91
N ILE A 323 -3.40 -17.15 -16.73
CA ILE A 323 -2.54 -16.69 -17.84
C ILE A 323 -2.08 -17.88 -18.67
N TYR A 324 -1.50 -18.90 -18.05
CA TYR A 324 -0.98 -20.06 -18.77
C TYR A 324 -2.09 -20.96 -19.33
N ALA A 325 -3.24 -21.06 -18.66
CA ALA A 325 -4.39 -21.77 -19.20
C ALA A 325 -4.94 -21.08 -20.46
N LEU A 326 -5.05 -19.75 -20.45
CA LEU A 326 -5.45 -18.97 -21.62
C LEU A 326 -4.41 -19.05 -22.74
N ALA A 327 -3.11 -19.00 -22.41
CA ALA A 327 -2.04 -19.16 -23.38
C ALA A 327 -2.14 -20.51 -24.10
N ALA A 328 -2.30 -21.60 -23.35
CA ALA A 328 -2.49 -22.94 -23.90
C ALA A 328 -3.78 -23.06 -24.73
N LEU A 329 -4.91 -22.56 -24.23
CA LEU A 329 -6.20 -22.66 -24.90
C LEU A 329 -6.26 -21.87 -26.22
N LEU A 330 -5.60 -20.71 -26.26
CA LEU A 330 -5.61 -19.82 -27.42
C LEU A 330 -4.42 -20.04 -28.36
N GLY A 331 -3.54 -21.01 -28.07
CA GLY A 331 -2.33 -21.26 -28.84
C GLY A 331 -1.38 -20.04 -28.88
N ILE A 332 -1.30 -19.29 -27.78
CA ILE A 332 -0.45 -18.09 -27.68
C ILE A 332 0.87 -18.51 -27.04
N GLY A 333 1.88 -18.66 -27.90
CA GLY A 333 3.24 -19.08 -27.56
C GLY A 333 4.11 -18.00 -26.89
N VAL A 334 5.37 -18.36 -26.62
CA VAL A 334 6.43 -17.43 -26.17
C VAL A 334 6.85 -16.42 -27.24
N ASP A 335 6.50 -16.69 -28.50
CA ASP A 335 6.70 -15.85 -29.67
C ASP A 335 5.60 -14.77 -29.84
N ALA A 336 4.62 -14.74 -28.93
CA ALA A 336 3.49 -13.84 -29.02
C ALA A 336 3.87 -12.36 -28.86
N HIS A 337 3.41 -11.55 -29.81
CA HIS A 337 3.54 -10.10 -29.72
C HIS A 337 2.51 -9.45 -28.77
N TRP A 338 2.79 -8.21 -28.38
CA TRP A 338 2.01 -7.43 -27.41
C TRP A 338 0.47 -7.48 -27.57
N PRO A 339 -0.17 -7.54 -28.77
CA PRO A 339 -1.63 -7.60 -28.85
C PRO A 339 -2.22 -8.89 -28.26
N LYS A 340 -1.57 -10.04 -28.51
CA LYS A 340 -1.97 -11.34 -27.96
C LYS A 340 -1.74 -11.39 -26.44
N LEU A 341 -0.62 -10.84 -25.97
CA LEU A 341 -0.31 -10.75 -24.55
C LEU A 341 -1.27 -9.81 -23.80
N LEU A 342 -1.67 -8.70 -24.44
CA LEU A 342 -2.69 -7.79 -23.92
C LEU A 342 -4.05 -8.47 -23.82
N LEU A 343 -4.44 -9.25 -24.84
CA LEU A 343 -5.66 -10.05 -24.82
C LEU A 343 -5.66 -11.03 -23.63
N ILE A 344 -4.59 -11.81 -23.45
CA ILE A 344 -4.44 -12.73 -22.29
C ILE A 344 -4.56 -11.96 -20.98
N THR A 345 -3.90 -10.81 -20.87
CA THR A 345 -3.94 -9.99 -19.66
C THR A 345 -5.36 -9.52 -19.33
N MET A 346 -6.09 -9.01 -20.33
CA MET A 346 -7.47 -8.55 -20.15
C MET A 346 -8.42 -9.70 -19.81
N LEU A 347 -8.32 -10.82 -20.51
CA LEU A 347 -9.11 -12.02 -20.20
C LEU A 347 -8.79 -12.56 -18.80
N THR A 348 -7.52 -12.51 -18.39
CA THR A 348 -7.11 -12.88 -17.03
C THR A 348 -7.79 -12.01 -15.99
N PHE A 349 -7.84 -10.69 -16.18
CA PHE A 349 -8.59 -9.82 -15.27
C PHE A 349 -10.08 -10.16 -15.24
N VAL A 350 -10.71 -10.33 -16.41
CA VAL A 350 -12.13 -10.67 -16.49
C VAL A 350 -12.43 -11.97 -15.73
N ILE A 351 -11.65 -13.03 -15.98
CA ILE A 351 -11.85 -14.33 -15.35
C ILE A 351 -11.60 -14.25 -13.84
N THR A 352 -10.45 -13.70 -13.41
CA THR A 352 -10.10 -13.65 -11.99
C THR A 352 -11.02 -12.74 -11.17
N LEU A 353 -11.47 -11.61 -11.73
CA LEU A 353 -12.50 -10.76 -11.11
C LEU A 353 -13.86 -11.45 -11.06
N SER A 354 -14.22 -12.23 -12.09
CA SER A 354 -15.45 -13.03 -12.09
C SER A 354 -15.40 -14.13 -11.03
N VAL A 355 -14.28 -14.85 -10.92
CA VAL A 355 -14.04 -15.84 -9.85
C VAL A 355 -14.16 -15.18 -8.47
N HIS A 356 -13.56 -14.00 -8.29
CA HIS A 356 -13.70 -13.26 -7.05
C HIS A 356 -15.18 -12.93 -6.74
N HIS A 357 -15.88 -12.35 -7.71
CA HIS A 357 -17.25 -11.85 -7.53
C HIS A 357 -18.27 -12.96 -7.31
N PHE A 358 -18.28 -13.97 -8.17
CA PHE A 358 -19.32 -15.00 -8.20
C PHE A 358 -19.02 -16.20 -7.29
N LEU A 359 -17.74 -16.51 -7.05
CA LEU A 359 -17.35 -17.68 -6.24
C LEU A 359 -16.81 -17.25 -4.88
N ILE A 360 -15.67 -16.55 -4.83
CA ILE A 360 -14.94 -16.31 -3.58
C ILE A 360 -15.74 -15.44 -2.61
N ARG A 361 -16.46 -14.42 -3.10
CA ARG A 361 -17.32 -13.58 -2.24
C ARG A 361 -18.59 -14.30 -1.79
N ARG A 362 -19.09 -15.25 -2.58
CA ARG A 362 -20.36 -15.93 -2.33
C ARG A 362 -20.21 -17.09 -1.36
N PHE A 363 -19.13 -17.87 -1.47
CA PHE A 363 -18.91 -19.07 -0.68
C PHE A 363 -17.92 -18.81 0.46
N HIS A 364 -18.38 -18.96 1.70
CA HIS A 364 -17.56 -18.69 2.90
C HIS A 364 -16.26 -19.51 2.93
N VAL A 365 -16.33 -20.79 2.56
CA VAL A 365 -15.16 -21.68 2.51
C VAL A 365 -14.10 -21.13 1.55
N LEU A 366 -14.50 -20.70 0.35
CA LEU A 366 -13.57 -20.08 -0.61
C LEU A 366 -13.04 -18.73 -0.12
N ALA A 367 -13.85 -17.93 0.57
CA ALA A 367 -13.41 -16.67 1.19
C ALA A 367 -12.37 -16.89 2.30
N VAL A 368 -12.47 -17.99 3.04
CA VAL A 368 -11.51 -18.37 4.07
C VAL A 368 -10.24 -18.89 3.42
N ILE A 369 -10.35 -19.84 2.49
CA ILE A 369 -9.22 -20.50 1.84
C ILE A 369 -8.43 -19.52 0.96
N PHE A 370 -9.10 -18.77 0.09
CA PHE A 370 -8.43 -17.93 -0.92
C PHE A 370 -8.40 -16.43 -0.56
N ASN A 371 -9.13 -15.98 0.46
CA ASN A 371 -9.07 -14.58 0.90
C ASN A 371 -8.63 -14.41 2.36
N GLY A 372 -8.37 -15.51 3.08
CA GLY A 372 -7.87 -15.45 4.46
C GLY A 372 -8.82 -14.78 5.44
N LYS A 373 -10.13 -14.73 5.14
CA LYS A 373 -11.14 -14.01 5.96
C LYS A 373 -11.56 -14.83 7.18
N PHE A 374 -10.64 -14.98 8.14
CA PHE A 374 -10.92 -15.66 9.42
C PHE A 374 -11.51 -14.72 10.47
N ASN A 375 -12.60 -15.16 11.12
CA ASN A 375 -13.20 -14.46 12.27
C ASN A 375 -12.52 -14.87 13.60
N ILE A 376 -11.36 -14.29 13.92
CA ILE A 376 -10.56 -14.72 15.09
C ILE A 376 -10.55 -13.67 16.20
N GLY A 377 -11.41 -13.79 17.20
CA GLY A 377 -11.36 -12.99 18.44
C GLY A 377 -11.72 -11.51 18.29
N LYS A 378 -12.05 -10.84 19.39
CA LYS A 378 -12.28 -9.38 19.43
C LYS A 378 -10.96 -8.66 19.77
N PRO A 379 -10.78 -7.38 19.39
CA PRO A 379 -9.64 -6.58 19.84
C PRO A 379 -9.50 -6.66 21.36
N GLY A 380 -8.28 -6.85 21.87
CA GLY A 380 -8.04 -6.85 23.32
C GLY A 380 -8.38 -5.49 23.94
N PRO A 381 -8.80 -5.44 25.22
CA PRO A 381 -9.19 -4.19 25.89
C PRO A 381 -8.03 -3.21 26.13
N ALA A 382 -6.77 -3.65 26.02
CA ALA A 382 -5.60 -2.85 26.38
C ALA A 382 -5.00 -2.10 25.17
N ARG A 383 -5.30 -0.78 25.10
CA ARG A 383 -4.67 0.33 24.31
C ARG A 383 -5.64 1.19 23.50
N ALA A 384 -6.95 0.88 23.49
CA ALA A 384 -7.95 1.75 22.88
C ALA A 384 -8.13 3.10 23.63
N ALA A 385 -7.63 3.22 24.87
CA ALA A 385 -7.77 4.41 25.71
C ALA A 385 -6.56 5.37 25.68
N ASP A 386 -5.31 4.88 25.73
CA ASP A 386 -4.15 5.75 26.08
C ASP A 386 -3.08 5.94 25.00
N GLY A 387 -3.38 5.62 23.73
CA GLY A 387 -2.35 5.70 22.70
C GLY A 387 -2.90 5.83 21.29
N ARG A 388 -3.89 6.69 21.08
CA ARG A 388 -4.21 7.11 19.72
C ARG A 388 -2.99 7.87 19.18
N PRO A 389 -2.27 7.37 18.15
CA PRO A 389 -1.39 8.27 17.41
C PRO A 389 -2.25 9.45 16.93
N ALA A 390 -1.75 10.67 17.11
CA ALA A 390 -2.48 11.93 16.94
C ALA A 390 -3.11 12.15 15.54
N PHE A 391 -2.92 11.22 14.60
CA PHE A 391 -3.52 11.24 13.28
C PHE A 391 -5.04 10.89 13.26
N ALA A 392 -5.62 10.46 14.39
CA ALA A 392 -7.06 10.18 14.48
C ALA A 392 -7.94 11.42 14.78
N ALA A 393 -7.33 12.59 15.00
CA ALA A 393 -8.05 13.85 14.97
C ALA A 393 -8.01 14.37 13.53
N GLY A 394 -9.10 14.17 12.78
CA GLY A 394 -9.36 15.03 11.62
C GLY A 394 -9.34 16.50 12.07
N PRO A 395 -9.17 17.47 11.16
CA PRO A 395 -9.32 18.88 11.52
C PRO A 395 -10.67 19.02 12.23
N ALA A 396 -10.64 19.55 13.45
CA ALA A 396 -11.87 19.84 14.17
C ALA A 396 -12.79 20.63 13.23
N PRO A 397 -14.08 20.28 13.10
CA PRO A 397 -14.99 21.12 12.36
C PRO A 397 -14.83 22.53 12.93
N ALA A 398 -14.55 23.50 12.05
CA ALA A 398 -14.49 24.89 12.44
C ALA A 398 -15.74 25.18 13.25
N GLY A 399 -15.56 25.47 14.55
CA GLY A 399 -16.66 25.94 15.38
C GLY A 399 -17.32 27.13 14.68
N PRO A 400 -18.62 27.36 14.89
CA PRO A 400 -19.28 28.53 14.31
C PRO A 400 -18.44 29.75 14.69
N GLY A 401 -17.92 30.43 13.66
CA GLY A 401 -17.02 31.57 13.85
C GLY A 401 -17.68 32.60 14.77
N PRO A 402 -16.91 33.32 15.58
CA PRO A 402 -17.47 34.38 16.40
C PRO A 402 -18.14 35.39 15.46
N GLY A 403 -19.44 35.62 15.67
CA GLY A 403 -20.20 36.61 14.93
C GLY A 403 -19.54 37.99 14.98
N PRO A 404 -19.79 38.86 14.00
CA PRO A 404 -19.11 40.13 13.89
C PRO A 404 -19.39 40.98 15.14
N ARG A 405 -18.34 41.34 15.88
CA ARG A 405 -18.40 42.38 16.90
C ARG A 405 -18.40 43.76 16.20
N PRO A 406 -19.13 44.76 16.74
CA PRO A 406 -19.28 46.05 16.08
C PRO A 406 -17.94 46.80 16.08
N ALA A 407 -17.70 47.54 15.00
CA ALA A 407 -16.51 48.37 14.82
C ALA A 407 -16.43 49.45 15.90
N ASP A 408 -15.36 49.40 16.70
CA ASP A 408 -14.97 50.49 17.57
C ASP A 408 -14.03 51.41 16.78
N ARG A 409 -14.40 52.69 16.68
CA ARG A 409 -13.72 53.70 15.87
C ARG A 409 -12.46 54.17 16.59
N ASP A 410 -11.38 54.24 15.84
CA ASP A 410 -10.08 54.76 16.25
C ASP A 410 -10.16 56.14 16.93
N HIS A 411 -9.58 56.21 18.12
CA HIS A 411 -9.04 57.43 18.70
C HIS A 411 -7.77 57.84 17.95
N ARG A 412 -7.85 58.89 17.13
CA ARG A 412 -6.74 59.82 16.89
C ARG A 412 -7.26 61.25 16.80
N THR A 413 -6.91 62.02 17.82
CA THR A 413 -7.17 63.45 17.94
C THR A 413 -5.86 64.18 17.70
N GLU A 414 -5.77 64.91 16.58
CA GLU A 414 -4.85 66.03 16.39
C GLU A 414 -5.69 67.28 16.06
N ALA A 415 -5.37 68.37 16.78
CA ALA A 415 -5.59 69.79 16.51
C ALA A 415 -6.98 70.36 16.11
N ARG A 416 -7.46 71.28 16.96
CA ARG A 416 -8.45 72.38 16.74
C ARG A 416 -8.06 73.29 15.54
N PRO A 417 -8.91 74.23 15.03
CA PRO A 417 -10.08 74.93 15.65
C PRO A 417 -11.35 74.94 14.72
N GLU A 418 -12.60 75.27 15.07
CA GLU A 418 -13.30 76.51 15.47
C GLU A 418 -14.80 76.10 15.62
N ALA A 419 -15.49 76.43 16.71
CA ALA A 419 -16.57 77.44 16.81
C ALA A 419 -18.00 77.03 16.36
N ARG A 420 -18.93 77.17 17.34
CA ARG A 420 -20.38 77.49 17.28
C ARG A 420 -21.49 76.40 17.23
N GLU A 421 -22.25 76.43 18.34
CA GLU A 421 -23.72 76.55 18.48
C GLU A 421 -24.70 75.35 18.28
N VAL A 422 -25.18 74.82 19.42
CA VAL A 422 -26.57 74.56 19.95
C VAL A 422 -27.77 74.22 19.01
N PRO A 423 -28.91 73.64 19.52
CA PRO A 423 -29.53 72.42 18.98
C PRO A 423 -31.03 72.62 18.62
N HIS A 424 -31.74 71.59 18.16
CA HIS A 424 -33.20 71.38 18.34
C HIS A 424 -33.60 70.02 17.71
N ALA A 425 -34.20 69.08 18.45
CA ALA A 425 -35.63 68.89 18.77
C ALA A 425 -36.45 68.24 17.65
N GLY A 426 -37.28 67.23 18.00
CA GLY A 426 -38.45 66.85 17.18
C GLY A 426 -38.70 65.36 16.95
N SER A 427 -39.57 64.81 17.78
CA SER A 427 -40.37 63.56 17.68
C SER A 427 -41.28 63.51 16.40
N PRO A 428 -42.24 62.57 16.22
CA PRO A 428 -42.15 61.12 15.92
C PRO A 428 -43.12 60.65 14.78
N ARG A 429 -43.24 59.31 14.63
CA ARG A 429 -44.40 58.50 14.14
C ARG A 429 -44.60 58.28 12.62
N GLY A 430 -44.84 57.02 12.27
CA GLY A 430 -46.01 56.64 11.44
C GLY A 430 -45.88 55.47 10.45
N GLY A 431 -46.81 54.49 10.54
CA GLY A 431 -47.33 53.62 9.45
C GLY A 431 -46.50 52.36 9.12
N ARG A 432 -46.89 51.11 9.41
CA ARG A 432 -48.05 50.24 9.02
C ARG A 432 -48.26 50.04 7.50
N HIS A 433 -48.10 48.79 7.02
CA HIS A 433 -48.99 48.00 6.12
C HIS A 433 -48.30 46.64 5.81
N ARG A 434 -48.78 45.44 6.23
CA ARG A 434 -49.80 44.53 5.60
C ARG A 434 -49.64 44.39 4.07
N ALA A 435 -49.68 43.24 3.39
CA ALA A 435 -49.87 41.80 3.66
C ALA A 435 -49.63 41.03 2.30
N PRO A 436 -50.20 39.84 1.96
CA PRO A 436 -49.43 38.61 1.70
C PRO A 436 -49.84 37.81 0.41
N LYS A 437 -49.47 36.51 0.36
CA LYS A 437 -49.89 35.38 -0.53
C LYS A 437 -49.19 35.35 -1.91
N GLY A 438 -48.84 34.22 -2.52
CA GLY A 438 -49.21 32.80 -2.41
C GLY A 438 -48.42 31.99 -3.47
N PRO A 439 -48.84 30.78 -3.91
CA PRO A 439 -47.99 29.58 -3.79
C PRO A 439 -47.74 28.76 -5.08
N ASP A 440 -46.92 27.70 -4.91
CA ASP A 440 -47.12 26.30 -5.37
C ASP A 440 -46.43 25.76 -6.66
N ARG A 441 -46.05 24.45 -6.55
CA ARG A 441 -45.82 23.40 -7.59
C ARG A 441 -44.58 23.49 -8.51
N ARG A 442 -44.00 22.40 -9.06
CA ARG A 442 -43.86 20.93 -8.86
C ARG A 442 -43.15 20.41 -10.14
N LEU A 443 -42.47 19.25 -10.07
CA LEU A 443 -42.05 18.34 -11.17
C LEU A 443 -40.89 18.82 -12.08
N ALA A 444 -40.10 18.00 -12.79
CA ALA A 444 -39.67 16.60 -12.74
C ALA A 444 -38.70 16.40 -13.93
N GLY A 445 -37.77 15.45 -13.83
CA GLY A 445 -37.25 14.67 -14.97
C GLY A 445 -36.14 15.28 -15.84
N ARG A 446 -34.93 14.73 -15.71
CA ARG A 446 -34.32 13.80 -16.68
C ARG A 446 -33.07 13.15 -16.09
#